data_AF-A0A2T2X014-F1
#
_entry.id   AF-A0A2T2X014-F1
#
_cell.length_a   1.000
_cell.length_b   1.000
_cell.length_c   1.000
_cell.angle_alpha   90.00
_cell.angle_beta   90.00
_cell.angle_gamma   90.00
#
_symmetry.space_group_name_H-M   'P 1'
#
loop_
_entity.id
_entity.type
_entity.pdbx_description
1 polymer ?
#
loop_
_entity_poly.entity_id
_entity_poly.type
_entity_poly.pdbx_seq_one_letter_code
_entity_poly.pdbx_strand_id
1 'polypeptide(L)'
;MDAIIVLFIPVGISEAAGVSAAIRDAVMDVGLVKPIVANFLMTGPGPIDYIRGDSFRIPVYPFPELAVRALVQVSHYAAYRRQPLGHLPDLDRVHMTQARALARAWQTNAPIWIGSQKTFELLALAGLESSSPSFDRQSLILQLSLYCYIDSLFGPVLTVRTATSQMAHSRLIPLTDRDAMALAHGIVKEESVKMLADVVERLTDLFLRVSRLIDDVPEIMELTIPQVMVNHYEHAIEDANICLEPRAM
;
A
#
# COMPACT_ATOMS: atom_id res chain seq x y z
N MET A 1 6.00 19.91 5.29
CA MET A 1 5.09 20.31 6.39
C MET A 1 5.91 21.20 7.28
N ASP A 2 5.42 22.39 7.60
CA ASP A 2 6.11 23.28 8.52
C ASP A 2 5.48 23.11 9.90
N ALA A 3 6.30 22.83 10.90
CA ALA A 3 5.86 22.54 12.26
C ALA A 3 6.82 23.15 13.28
N ILE A 4 6.33 23.31 14.51
CA ILE A 4 7.14 23.77 15.64
C ILE A 4 7.30 22.62 16.63
N ILE A 5 8.55 22.40 17.04
CA ILE A 5 8.87 21.49 18.15
C ILE A 5 9.34 22.36 19.31
N VAL A 6 8.65 22.28 20.44
CA VAL A 6 9.05 22.95 21.68
C VAL A 6 9.78 21.93 22.54
N LEU A 7 11.07 22.16 22.81
CA LEU A 7 11.87 21.31 23.69
C LEU A 7 12.05 21.99 25.04
N PHE A 8 11.65 21.31 26.10
CA PHE A 8 11.82 21.77 27.47
C PHE A 8 12.56 20.71 28.29
N ILE A 9 13.68 21.11 28.87
CA ILE A 9 14.52 20.29 29.75
C ILE A 9 14.48 20.96 31.13
N PRO A 10 13.92 20.31 32.16
CA PRO A 10 13.84 20.91 33.49
C PRO A 10 15.23 20.97 34.12
N VAL A 11 15.56 22.14 34.67
CA VAL A 11 16.78 22.34 35.49
C VAL A 11 16.47 22.43 36.99
N GLY A 12 15.19 22.43 37.36
CA GLY A 12 14.69 22.52 38.74
C GLY A 12 13.35 21.81 38.98
N ILE A 13 12.86 21.84 40.22
CA ILE A 13 11.85 20.90 40.75
C ILE A 13 10.39 21.25 40.36
N SER A 14 10.11 22.39 39.68
CA SER A 14 8.71 22.76 39.37
C SER A 14 8.48 23.80 38.25
N GLU A 15 9.10 23.63 37.07
CA GLU A 15 8.97 24.61 35.97
C GLU A 15 7.94 24.22 34.88
N ALA A 16 7.56 22.95 34.79
CA ALA A 16 6.77 22.44 33.67
C ALA A 16 5.38 23.08 33.53
N ALA A 17 4.64 23.25 34.63
CA ALA A 17 3.28 23.83 34.55
C ALA A 17 3.28 25.29 34.09
N GLY A 18 4.25 26.09 34.56
CA GLY A 18 4.41 27.48 34.15
C GLY A 18 4.83 27.61 32.69
N VAL A 19 5.78 26.79 32.24
CA VAL A 19 6.20 26.74 30.84
C VAL A 19 5.06 26.30 29.92
N SER A 20 4.26 25.30 30.34
CA SER A 20 3.07 24.87 29.62
C SER A 20 2.05 26.01 29.44
N ALA A 21 1.78 26.77 30.50
CA ALA A 21 0.91 27.95 30.44
C ALA A 21 1.47 29.02 29.50
N ALA A 22 2.77 29.34 29.60
CA ALA A 22 3.41 30.33 28.74
C ALA A 22 3.36 29.94 27.25
N ILE A 23 3.57 28.66 26.92
CA ILE A 23 3.44 28.16 25.54
C ILE A 23 2.00 28.33 25.05
N ARG A 24 1.01 27.95 25.87
CA ARG A 24 -0.41 28.10 25.52
C ARG A 24 -0.72 29.56 25.20
N ASP A 25 -0.35 30.46 26.09
CA ASP A 25 -0.67 31.89 25.99
C ASP A 25 0.01 32.51 24.75
N ALA A 26 1.28 32.18 24.51
CA ALA A 26 1.98 32.61 23.30
C ALA A 26 1.31 32.10 22.00
N VAL A 27 0.82 30.86 21.98
CA VAL A 27 0.13 30.30 20.80
C VAL A 27 -1.22 30.99 20.57
N MET A 28 -1.96 31.33 21.63
CA MET A 28 -3.21 32.07 21.55
C MET A 28 -2.99 33.51 21.08
N ASP A 29 -2.02 34.21 21.67
CA ASP A 29 -1.72 35.62 21.35
C ASP A 29 -1.28 35.80 19.89
N VAL A 30 -0.47 34.86 19.38
CA VAL A 30 -0.01 34.88 17.98
C VAL A 30 -1.08 34.35 17.01
N GLY A 31 -2.06 33.59 17.50
CA GLY A 31 -3.02 32.88 16.65
C GLY A 31 -2.34 31.83 15.76
N LEU A 32 -1.34 31.10 16.29
CA LEU A 32 -0.51 30.22 15.47
C LEU A 32 -1.29 29.00 14.96
N VAL A 33 -1.35 28.85 13.64
CA VAL A 33 -2.03 27.73 12.97
C VAL A 33 -1.09 26.60 12.52
N LYS A 34 0.23 26.75 12.71
CA LYS A 34 1.20 25.70 12.40
C LYS A 34 1.06 24.56 13.42
N PRO A 35 1.16 23.28 13.01
CA PRO A 35 1.19 22.17 13.95
C PRO A 35 2.34 22.30 14.95
N ILE A 36 2.03 22.08 16.23
CA ILE A 36 2.98 22.18 17.34
C ILE A 36 3.01 20.84 18.07
N VAL A 37 4.20 20.37 18.41
CA VAL A 37 4.41 19.29 19.38
C VAL A 37 5.37 19.78 20.45
N ALA A 38 5.14 19.41 21.70
CA ALA A 38 6.05 19.73 22.79
C ALA A 38 6.74 18.46 23.29
N ASN A 39 7.96 18.60 23.76
CA ASN A 39 8.66 17.59 24.53
C ASN A 39 9.07 18.20 25.87
N PHE A 40 8.58 17.63 26.95
CA PHE A 40 8.96 18.00 28.30
C PHE A 40 9.72 16.80 28.87
N LEU A 41 11.05 16.91 28.99
CA LEU A 41 11.87 15.83 29.50
C LEU A 41 11.51 15.57 30.98
N MET A 42 11.02 14.37 31.29
CA MET A 42 10.42 14.10 32.59
C MET A 42 11.40 13.47 33.60
N THR A 43 11.57 14.12 34.75
CA THR A 43 12.25 13.60 35.96
C THR A 43 11.46 13.98 37.23
N GLY A 44 10.18 13.62 37.31
CA GLY A 44 9.32 14.02 38.45
C GLY A 44 7.84 13.70 38.26
N PRO A 45 6.96 13.97 39.26
CA PRO A 45 5.64 13.39 39.31
C PRO A 45 4.66 14.06 38.33
N GLY A 46 4.10 13.23 37.44
CA GLY A 46 2.91 13.49 36.63
C GLY A 46 3.19 14.00 35.20
N PRO A 47 2.90 13.22 34.15
CA PRO A 47 3.02 13.69 32.77
C PRO A 47 1.96 14.76 32.47
N ILE A 48 2.41 15.89 31.93
CA ILE A 48 1.53 16.73 31.11
C ILE A 48 1.41 15.97 29.80
N ASP A 49 0.24 15.43 29.48
CA ASP A 49 0.02 14.70 28.22
C ASP A 49 -0.26 15.65 27.04
N TYR A 50 -0.85 16.81 27.34
CA TYR A 50 -1.13 17.85 26.34
C TYR A 50 -1.30 19.23 26.99
N ILE A 51 -0.93 20.28 26.25
CA ILE A 51 -1.24 21.68 26.55
C ILE A 51 -2.57 22.02 25.89
N ARG A 52 -3.57 22.42 26.68
CA ARG A 52 -4.92 22.75 26.19
C ARG A 52 -5.08 24.25 26.03
N GLY A 53 -5.41 24.70 24.82
CA GLY A 53 -5.95 26.04 24.55
C GLY A 53 -7.46 25.98 24.27
N ASP A 54 -8.04 27.11 23.88
CA ASP A 54 -9.47 27.22 23.62
C ASP A 54 -9.92 26.37 22.42
N SER A 55 -9.16 26.41 21.32
CA SER A 55 -9.48 25.75 20.05
C SER A 55 -8.45 24.70 19.61
N PHE A 56 -7.40 24.46 20.41
CA PHE A 56 -6.31 23.55 20.07
C PHE A 56 -5.84 22.70 21.26
N ARG A 57 -5.12 21.62 20.93
CA ARG A 57 -4.37 20.82 21.90
C ARG A 57 -2.98 20.54 21.35
N ILE A 58 -1.94 20.82 22.13
CA ILE A 58 -0.55 20.52 21.79
C ILE A 58 -0.17 19.24 22.53
N PRO A 59 0.11 18.12 21.85
CA PRO A 59 0.57 16.92 22.52
C PRO A 59 1.96 17.16 23.14
N VAL A 60 2.16 16.66 24.35
CA VAL A 60 3.44 16.73 25.07
C VAL A 60 4.00 15.32 25.20
N TYR A 61 5.22 15.12 24.71
CA TYR A 61 5.91 13.84 24.78
C TYR A 61 7.03 13.87 25.82
N PRO A 62 7.32 12.75 26.51
CA PRO A 62 8.39 12.69 27.51
C PRO A 62 9.79 12.69 26.89
N PHE A 63 9.92 12.29 25.62
CA PHE A 63 11.19 12.24 24.89
C PHE A 63 11.08 12.94 23.52
N PRO A 64 12.12 13.65 23.07
CA PRO A 64 12.10 14.38 21.80
C PRO A 64 11.94 13.43 20.60
N GLU A 65 12.47 12.21 20.66
CA GLU A 65 12.36 11.20 19.60
C GLU A 65 10.90 10.77 19.37
N LEU A 66 10.09 10.71 20.42
CA LEU A 66 8.67 10.39 20.31
C LEU A 66 7.89 11.53 19.66
N ALA A 67 8.20 12.78 20.02
CA ALA A 67 7.60 13.96 19.38
C ALA A 67 7.94 14.00 17.88
N VAL A 68 9.20 13.74 17.52
CA VAL A 68 9.63 13.67 16.12
C VAL A 68 8.97 12.50 15.39
N ARG A 69 8.90 11.30 15.97
CA ARG A 69 8.21 10.15 15.36
C ARG A 69 6.74 10.43 15.09
N ALA A 70 6.04 11.06 16.03
CA ALA A 70 4.64 11.47 15.83
C ALA A 70 4.53 12.48 14.67
N LEU A 71 5.41 13.47 14.64
CA LEU A 71 5.44 14.47 13.57
C LEU A 71 5.71 13.86 12.19
N VAL A 72 6.60 12.86 12.10
CA VAL A 72 6.85 12.10 10.86
C VAL A 72 5.58 11.42 10.37
N GLN A 73 4.82 10.75 11.25
CA GLN A 73 3.56 10.10 10.86
C GLN A 73 2.51 11.11 10.38
N VAL A 74 2.36 12.23 11.08
CA VAL A 74 1.46 13.32 10.66
C VAL A 74 1.89 13.92 9.32
N SER A 75 3.20 14.07 9.09
CA SER A 75 3.74 14.55 7.83
C SER A 75 3.44 13.59 6.67
N HIS A 76 3.64 12.29 6.87
CA HIS A 76 3.27 11.27 5.88
C HIS A 76 1.76 11.28 5.60
N TYR A 77 0.93 11.36 6.64
CA TYR A 77 -0.51 11.44 6.47
C TYR A 77 -0.95 12.71 5.75
N ALA A 78 -0.38 13.86 6.09
CA ALA A 78 -0.66 15.12 5.41
C ALA A 78 -0.18 15.11 3.95
N ALA A 79 0.95 14.46 3.66
CA ALA A 79 1.42 14.25 2.30
C ALA A 79 0.43 13.37 1.53
N TYR A 80 0.02 12.23 2.09
CA TYR A 80 -0.99 11.34 1.52
C TYR A 80 -2.30 12.07 1.23
N ARG A 81 -2.84 12.84 2.20
CA ARG A 81 -4.08 13.61 2.03
C ARG A 81 -4.04 14.69 0.95
N ARG A 82 -2.85 15.22 0.62
CA ARG A 82 -2.69 16.22 -0.45
C ARG A 82 -2.53 15.59 -1.82
N GLN A 83 -2.33 14.28 -1.89
CA GLN A 83 -2.23 13.61 -3.17
C GLN A 83 -3.58 13.71 -3.89
N PRO A 84 -3.59 14.01 -5.20
CA PRO A 84 -4.78 13.82 -6.01
C PRO A 84 -5.31 12.40 -5.84
N LEU A 85 -6.62 12.24 -5.82
CA LEU A 85 -7.24 10.93 -5.87
C LEU A 85 -6.79 10.23 -7.16
N GLY A 86 -6.42 8.95 -7.03
CA GLY A 86 -6.21 8.11 -8.21
C GLY A 86 -7.53 7.85 -8.91
N HIS A 87 -7.45 7.36 -10.14
CA HIS A 87 -8.62 6.89 -10.87
C HIS A 87 -8.44 5.42 -11.23
N LEU A 88 -9.55 4.74 -11.49
CA LEU A 88 -9.53 3.40 -12.07
C LEU A 88 -9.30 3.57 -13.59
N PRO A 89 -8.17 3.12 -14.15
CA PRO A 89 -7.92 3.26 -15.57
C PRO A 89 -8.82 2.31 -16.37
N ASP A 90 -9.21 2.76 -17.56
CA ASP A 90 -9.75 1.87 -18.59
C ASP A 90 -8.57 1.10 -19.19
N LEU A 91 -8.73 -0.22 -19.33
CA LEU A 91 -7.65 -1.11 -19.74
C LEU A 91 -7.99 -1.70 -21.10
N ASP A 92 -7.07 -1.58 -22.05
CA ASP A 92 -7.22 -2.21 -23.35
C ASP A 92 -7.13 -3.75 -23.24
N ARG A 93 -7.75 -4.43 -24.20
CA ARG A 93 -7.71 -5.89 -24.36
C ARG A 93 -8.24 -6.66 -23.14
N VAL A 94 -9.24 -6.10 -22.47
CA VAL A 94 -9.94 -6.78 -21.37
C VAL A 94 -11.34 -7.25 -21.81
N HIS A 95 -11.68 -8.47 -21.42
CA HIS A 95 -12.93 -9.13 -21.77
C HIS A 95 -13.58 -9.74 -20.51
N MET A 96 -13.78 -8.90 -19.48
CA MET A 96 -14.18 -9.35 -18.14
C MET A 96 -15.58 -9.97 -18.09
N THR A 97 -16.51 -9.55 -18.97
CA THR A 97 -17.81 -10.23 -19.11
C THR A 97 -17.63 -11.70 -19.52
N GLN A 98 -16.69 -11.99 -20.42
CA GLN A 98 -16.37 -13.36 -20.84
C GLN A 98 -15.61 -14.10 -19.74
N ALA A 99 -14.65 -13.44 -19.07
CA ALA A 99 -13.92 -14.04 -17.95
C ALA A 99 -14.87 -14.51 -16.85
N ARG A 100 -15.84 -13.65 -16.51
CA ARG A 100 -16.89 -13.96 -15.53
C ARG A 100 -17.80 -15.12 -15.96
N ALA A 101 -18.17 -15.17 -17.24
CA ALA A 101 -18.97 -16.26 -17.77
C ALA A 101 -18.22 -17.62 -17.68
N LEU A 102 -16.92 -17.64 -18.00
CA LEU A 102 -16.09 -18.83 -17.86
C LEU A 102 -15.93 -19.26 -16.40
N ALA A 103 -15.63 -18.32 -15.49
CA ALA A 103 -15.55 -18.60 -14.06
C ALA A 103 -16.84 -19.26 -13.55
N ARG A 104 -18.02 -18.68 -13.83
CA ARG A 104 -19.32 -19.26 -13.49
C ARG A 104 -19.55 -20.64 -14.10
N ALA A 105 -19.15 -20.85 -15.35
CA ALA A 105 -19.30 -22.13 -16.02
C ALA A 105 -18.42 -23.24 -15.41
N TRP A 106 -17.32 -22.87 -14.74
CA TRP A 106 -16.40 -23.80 -14.10
C TRP A 106 -16.61 -23.95 -12.59
N GLN A 107 -17.49 -23.16 -11.97
CA GLN A 107 -17.86 -23.33 -10.56
C GLN A 107 -18.46 -24.72 -10.31
N THR A 108 -18.23 -25.23 -9.11
CA THR A 108 -18.84 -26.47 -8.62
C THR A 108 -19.59 -26.22 -7.31
N ASN A 109 -20.14 -27.25 -6.68
CA ASN A 109 -20.84 -27.11 -5.39
C ASN A 109 -19.89 -26.91 -4.20
N ALA A 110 -18.57 -26.89 -4.45
CA ALA A 110 -17.53 -26.63 -3.47
C ALA A 110 -16.46 -25.71 -4.08
N PRO A 111 -15.59 -25.08 -3.26
CA PRO A 111 -14.47 -24.31 -3.79
C PRO A 111 -13.57 -25.20 -4.64
N ILE A 112 -13.13 -24.70 -5.80
CA ILE A 112 -12.34 -25.49 -6.75
C ILE A 112 -11.16 -24.69 -7.30
N TRP A 113 -9.99 -25.32 -7.25
CA TRP A 113 -8.82 -24.87 -7.99
C TRP A 113 -8.94 -25.30 -9.45
N ILE A 114 -9.05 -24.35 -10.37
CA ILE A 114 -9.33 -24.65 -11.78
C ILE A 114 -8.09 -25.11 -12.57
N GLY A 115 -6.91 -25.00 -11.97
CA GLY A 115 -5.64 -25.40 -12.56
C GLY A 115 -5.07 -24.36 -13.52
N SER A 116 -3.82 -24.57 -13.90
CA SER A 116 -3.00 -23.59 -14.63
C SER A 116 -3.55 -23.23 -16.01
N GLN A 117 -3.97 -24.23 -16.80
CA GLN A 117 -4.50 -24.02 -18.15
C GLN A 117 -5.72 -23.08 -18.16
N LYS A 118 -6.73 -23.37 -17.34
CA LYS A 118 -7.94 -22.53 -17.23
C LYS A 118 -7.64 -21.17 -16.60
N THR A 119 -6.66 -21.12 -15.69
CA THR A 119 -6.23 -19.85 -15.10
C THR A 119 -5.61 -18.94 -16.16
N PHE A 120 -4.76 -19.46 -17.04
CA PHE A 120 -4.20 -18.70 -18.15
C PHE A 120 -5.27 -18.22 -19.14
N GLU A 121 -6.36 -18.96 -19.35
CA GLU A 121 -7.50 -18.46 -20.14
C GLU A 121 -8.15 -17.21 -19.50
N LEU A 122 -8.30 -17.17 -18.17
CA LEU A 122 -8.82 -15.99 -17.47
C LEU A 122 -7.83 -14.83 -17.47
N LEU A 123 -6.54 -15.11 -17.26
CA LEU A 123 -5.48 -14.09 -17.33
C LEU A 123 -5.40 -13.46 -18.73
N ALA A 124 -5.52 -14.26 -19.80
CA ALA A 124 -5.54 -13.75 -21.17
C ALA A 124 -6.74 -12.81 -21.41
N LEU A 125 -7.90 -13.09 -20.83
CA LEU A 125 -9.07 -12.18 -20.88
C LEU A 125 -8.88 -10.91 -20.05
N ALA A 126 -7.93 -10.88 -19.12
CA ALA A 126 -7.45 -9.66 -18.46
C ALA A 126 -6.36 -8.92 -19.25
N GLY A 127 -5.97 -9.44 -20.43
CA GLY A 127 -4.86 -8.96 -21.23
C GLY A 127 -3.49 -9.30 -20.65
N LEU A 128 -3.42 -10.29 -19.76
CA LEU A 128 -2.17 -10.86 -19.23
C LEU A 128 -1.82 -12.10 -20.04
N GLU A 129 -0.78 -11.97 -20.85
CA GLU A 129 -0.30 -13.09 -21.67
C GLU A 129 0.56 -14.04 -20.82
N SER A 130 0.35 -15.34 -21.01
CA SER A 130 1.26 -16.36 -20.47
C SER A 130 2.67 -16.16 -21.06
N SER A 131 3.70 -16.58 -20.32
CA SER A 131 5.09 -16.45 -20.80
C SER A 131 5.25 -16.87 -22.26
N SER A 132 5.93 -16.05 -23.06
CA SER A 132 6.46 -16.52 -24.32
C SER A 132 7.58 -17.51 -24.01
N PRO A 133 7.70 -18.65 -24.72
CA PRO A 133 8.85 -19.56 -24.60
C PRO A 133 10.20 -18.87 -24.90
N SER A 134 10.17 -17.63 -25.41
CA SER A 134 11.33 -16.78 -25.71
C SER A 134 11.78 -15.85 -24.59
N PHE A 135 11.20 -15.89 -23.37
CA PHE A 135 11.62 -14.97 -22.30
C PHE A 135 13.13 -15.05 -22.06
N ASP A 136 13.84 -13.95 -22.30
CA ASP A 136 15.28 -13.90 -22.15
C ASP A 136 15.65 -13.81 -20.66
N ARG A 137 15.89 -14.97 -20.04
CA ARG A 137 16.32 -15.08 -18.64
C ARG A 137 17.67 -14.42 -18.36
N GLN A 138 18.51 -14.18 -19.37
CA GLN A 138 19.78 -13.46 -19.18
C GLN A 138 19.55 -11.98 -18.89
N SER A 139 18.42 -11.44 -19.34
CA SER A 139 17.97 -10.07 -19.09
C SER A 139 17.08 -9.91 -17.85
N LEU A 140 16.93 -10.96 -17.03
CA LEU A 140 16.07 -10.94 -15.84
C LEU A 140 16.51 -9.83 -14.87
N ILE A 141 15.55 -8.99 -14.47
CA ILE A 141 15.78 -7.88 -13.53
C ILE A 141 15.13 -8.19 -12.20
N LEU A 142 13.89 -8.66 -12.23
CA LEU A 142 13.07 -8.85 -11.05
C LEU A 142 12.28 -10.15 -11.13
N GLN A 143 12.22 -10.84 -10.00
CA GLN A 143 11.35 -11.98 -9.81
C GLN A 143 10.48 -11.75 -8.58
N LEU A 144 9.17 -11.91 -8.75
CA LEU A 144 8.17 -11.68 -7.71
C LEU A 144 7.07 -12.73 -7.76
N SER A 145 6.36 -12.90 -6.65
CA SER A 145 5.12 -13.68 -6.57
C SER A 145 3.94 -12.77 -6.27
N LEU A 146 2.77 -13.14 -6.79
CA LEU A 146 1.51 -12.45 -6.55
C LEU A 146 0.55 -13.42 -5.88
N TYR A 147 -0.15 -12.93 -4.86
CA TYR A 147 -1.22 -13.65 -4.21
C TYR A 147 -2.39 -12.69 -3.99
N CYS A 148 -3.56 -13.04 -4.50
CA CYS A 148 -4.81 -12.34 -4.22
C CYS A 148 -5.72 -13.25 -3.42
N TYR A 149 -6.38 -12.70 -2.41
CA TYR A 149 -7.37 -13.42 -1.61
C TYR A 149 -8.46 -12.47 -1.11
N ILE A 150 -9.63 -13.02 -0.76
CA ILE A 150 -10.71 -12.28 -0.12
C ILE A 150 -10.52 -12.27 1.40
N ASP A 151 -10.19 -11.11 1.95
CA ASP A 151 -10.14 -10.89 3.39
C ASP A 151 -11.54 -10.55 3.95
N SER A 152 -11.87 -11.08 5.12
CA SER A 152 -13.18 -10.87 5.76
C SER A 152 -13.48 -9.42 6.18
N LEU A 153 -12.46 -8.62 6.48
CA LEU A 153 -12.59 -7.23 6.92
C LEU A 153 -12.37 -6.26 5.77
N PHE A 154 -11.46 -6.60 4.86
CA PHE A 154 -10.97 -5.67 3.86
C PHE A 154 -11.44 -5.95 2.44
N GLY A 155 -12.08 -7.10 2.20
CA GLY A 155 -12.41 -7.56 0.85
C GLY A 155 -11.17 -8.06 0.09
N PRO A 156 -11.13 -7.95 -1.24
CA PRO A 156 -10.01 -8.48 -2.03
C PRO A 156 -8.70 -7.72 -1.75
N VAL A 157 -7.63 -8.48 -1.51
CA VAL A 157 -6.29 -7.94 -1.22
C VAL A 157 -5.29 -8.52 -2.21
N LEU A 158 -4.54 -7.66 -2.91
CA LEU A 158 -3.33 -8.05 -3.65
C LEU A 158 -2.13 -8.02 -2.71
N THR A 159 -1.36 -9.09 -2.67
CA THR A 159 -0.08 -9.18 -1.98
C THR A 159 1.03 -9.55 -2.96
N VAL A 160 2.11 -8.79 -2.92
CA VAL A 160 3.30 -8.98 -3.75
C VAL A 160 4.51 -9.27 -2.87
N ARG A 161 5.33 -10.24 -3.25
CA ARG A 161 6.62 -10.53 -2.60
C ARG A 161 7.70 -10.63 -3.65
N THR A 162 8.87 -10.07 -3.39
CA THR A 162 10.05 -10.30 -4.24
C THR A 162 10.78 -11.56 -3.78
N ALA A 163 11.54 -12.19 -4.67
CA ALA A 163 12.30 -13.40 -4.33
C ALA A 163 13.44 -13.13 -3.31
N THR A 164 13.89 -11.88 -3.25
CA THR A 164 15.05 -11.38 -2.51
C THR A 164 14.67 -10.73 -1.17
N SER A 165 13.45 -10.23 -1.02
CA SER A 165 12.97 -9.60 0.22
C SER A 165 12.02 -10.51 1.01
N GLN A 166 12.07 -10.38 2.35
CA GLN A 166 11.05 -10.97 3.22
C GLN A 166 9.81 -10.07 3.38
N MET A 167 9.87 -8.81 2.92
CA MET A 167 8.75 -7.88 3.02
C MET A 167 7.65 -8.22 2.00
N ALA A 168 6.41 -8.19 2.47
CA ALA A 168 5.24 -8.27 1.61
C ALA A 168 4.69 -6.86 1.38
N HIS A 169 4.31 -6.57 0.14
CA HIS A 169 3.62 -5.35 -0.22
C HIS A 169 2.17 -5.68 -0.53
N SER A 170 1.25 -5.22 0.34
CA SER A 170 -0.18 -5.47 0.17
C SER A 170 -0.95 -4.19 -0.18
N ARG A 171 -1.99 -4.34 -1.00
CA ARG A 171 -2.95 -3.28 -1.38
C ARG A 171 -4.36 -3.86 -1.47
N LEU A 172 -5.35 -3.04 -1.15
CA LEU A 172 -6.75 -3.38 -1.38
C LEU A 172 -7.07 -3.29 -2.88
N ILE A 173 -7.96 -4.16 -3.35
CA ILE A 173 -8.52 -4.14 -4.70
C ILE A 173 -9.91 -3.47 -4.63
N PRO A 174 -10.30 -2.64 -5.62
CA PRO A 174 -9.56 -2.32 -6.84
C PRO A 174 -8.42 -1.30 -6.64
N LEU A 175 -7.35 -1.47 -7.42
CA LEU A 175 -6.22 -0.55 -7.47
C LEU A 175 -6.50 0.61 -8.42
N THR A 176 -6.19 1.83 -7.95
CA THR A 176 -6.06 2.99 -8.83
C THR A 176 -4.72 2.98 -9.57
N ASP A 177 -4.62 3.80 -10.63
CA ASP A 177 -3.37 4.12 -11.33
C ASP A 177 -2.24 4.48 -10.35
N ARG A 178 -2.54 5.31 -9.34
CA ARG A 178 -1.59 5.75 -8.32
C ARG A 178 -1.21 4.63 -7.35
N ASP A 179 -2.16 3.79 -6.94
CA ASP A 179 -1.88 2.69 -6.02
C ASP A 179 -0.95 1.66 -6.66
N ALA A 180 -1.23 1.29 -7.91
CA ALA A 180 -0.41 0.37 -8.69
C ALA A 180 0.98 0.96 -8.95
N MET A 181 1.06 2.23 -9.36
CA MET A 181 2.34 2.91 -9.61
C MET A 181 3.17 3.06 -8.31
N ALA A 182 2.53 3.35 -7.18
CA ALA A 182 3.22 3.45 -5.89
C ALA A 182 3.71 2.09 -5.39
N LEU A 183 2.92 1.03 -5.61
CA LEU A 183 3.32 -0.35 -5.33
C LEU A 183 4.54 -0.76 -6.16
N ALA A 184 4.50 -0.52 -7.48
CA ALA A 184 5.60 -0.79 -8.39
C ALA A 184 6.88 -0.04 -8.01
N HIS A 185 6.78 1.29 -7.77
CA HIS A 185 7.92 2.08 -7.32
C HIS A 185 8.51 1.60 -6.00
N GLY A 186 7.67 1.18 -5.04
CA GLY A 186 8.12 0.68 -3.74
C GLY A 186 8.99 -0.57 -3.90
N ILE A 187 8.50 -1.55 -4.65
CA ILE A 187 9.21 -2.80 -4.95
C ILE A 187 10.53 -2.52 -5.66
N VAL A 188 10.48 -1.72 -6.72
CA VAL A 188 11.64 -1.44 -7.56
C VAL A 188 12.74 -0.65 -6.81
N LYS A 189 12.33 0.27 -5.92
CA LYS A 189 13.25 1.02 -5.06
C LYS A 189 13.93 0.11 -4.02
N GLU A 190 13.17 -0.81 -3.43
CA GLU A 190 13.69 -1.77 -2.46
C GLU A 190 14.76 -2.67 -3.07
N GLU A 191 14.52 -3.14 -4.29
CA GLU A 191 15.42 -4.01 -5.05
C GLU A 191 16.62 -3.28 -5.68
N SER A 192 16.75 -1.97 -5.45
CA SER A 192 17.86 -1.14 -5.95
C SER A 192 18.11 -1.29 -7.45
N VAL A 193 17.04 -1.53 -8.23
CA VAL A 193 17.11 -1.73 -9.67
C VAL A 193 17.62 -0.42 -10.32
N LYS A 194 18.38 -0.54 -11.42
CA LYS A 194 18.84 0.61 -12.22
C LYS A 194 17.92 0.76 -13.44
N MET A 195 17.65 2.01 -13.87
CA MET A 195 16.72 2.32 -14.98
C MET A 195 15.33 1.73 -14.74
N LEU A 196 14.49 2.51 -14.04
CA LEU A 196 13.29 1.99 -13.39
C LEU A 196 12.00 2.25 -14.13
N ALA A 197 11.99 3.20 -15.07
CA ALA A 197 10.74 3.76 -15.61
C ALA A 197 9.89 2.69 -16.32
N ASP A 198 10.52 1.92 -17.18
CA ASP A 198 9.90 0.84 -17.96
C ASP A 198 9.50 -0.35 -17.08
N VAL A 199 10.33 -0.73 -16.11
CA VAL A 199 10.00 -1.81 -15.15
C VAL A 199 8.81 -1.39 -14.29
N VAL A 200 8.79 -0.14 -13.80
CA VAL A 200 7.68 0.40 -13.02
C VAL A 200 6.40 0.44 -13.85
N GLU A 201 6.45 0.92 -15.09
CA GLU A 201 5.31 0.94 -16.00
C GLU A 201 4.73 -0.47 -16.21
N ARG A 202 5.61 -1.44 -16.45
CA ARG A 202 5.24 -2.84 -16.66
C ARG A 202 4.59 -3.49 -15.43
N LEU A 203 5.17 -3.26 -14.25
CA LEU A 203 4.57 -3.73 -12.99
C LEU A 203 3.24 -3.04 -12.71
N THR A 204 3.12 -1.74 -13.04
CA THR A 204 1.89 -0.97 -12.87
C THR A 204 0.77 -1.57 -13.73
N ASP A 205 1.01 -1.82 -15.03
CA ASP A 205 0.05 -2.47 -15.92
C ASP A 205 -0.33 -3.89 -15.44
N LEU A 206 0.67 -4.69 -15.04
CA LEU A 206 0.44 -6.02 -14.47
C LEU A 206 -0.49 -5.98 -13.25
N PHE A 207 -0.22 -5.10 -12.27
CA PHE A 207 -1.02 -5.00 -11.05
C PHE A 207 -2.43 -4.48 -11.34
N LEU A 208 -2.59 -3.53 -12.26
CA LEU A 208 -3.91 -3.05 -12.68
C LEU A 208 -4.74 -4.15 -13.34
N ARG A 209 -4.14 -4.96 -14.21
CA ARG A 209 -4.85 -6.08 -14.88
C ARG A 209 -5.25 -7.18 -13.90
N VAL A 210 -4.34 -7.56 -13.00
CA VAL A 210 -4.65 -8.52 -11.92
C VAL A 210 -5.76 -7.96 -11.03
N SER A 211 -5.66 -6.70 -10.62
CA SER A 211 -6.70 -6.03 -9.83
C SER A 211 -8.04 -6.02 -10.55
N ARG A 212 -8.07 -5.73 -11.86
CA ARG A 212 -9.31 -5.71 -12.65
C ARG A 212 -9.95 -7.10 -12.75
N LEU A 213 -9.14 -8.15 -12.92
CA LEU A 213 -9.64 -9.53 -12.98
C LEU A 213 -10.35 -9.93 -11.68
N ILE A 214 -9.75 -9.63 -10.53
CA ILE A 214 -10.32 -9.96 -9.21
C ILE A 214 -11.57 -9.12 -8.92
N ASP A 215 -11.56 -7.83 -9.28
CA ASP A 215 -12.69 -6.92 -9.03
C ASP A 215 -13.92 -7.26 -9.90
N ASP A 216 -13.73 -7.54 -11.19
CA ASP A 216 -14.83 -7.78 -12.14
C ASP A 216 -15.33 -9.23 -12.15
N VAL A 217 -14.55 -10.18 -11.61
CA VAL A 217 -14.89 -11.60 -11.50
C VAL A 217 -14.96 -12.00 -10.01
N PRO A 218 -16.04 -11.63 -9.30
CA PRO A 218 -16.18 -11.88 -7.87
C PRO A 218 -16.26 -13.37 -7.52
N GLU A 219 -16.47 -14.24 -8.51
CA GLU A 219 -16.43 -15.69 -8.35
C GLU A 219 -15.01 -16.20 -8.01
N ILE A 220 -13.97 -15.38 -8.18
CA ILE A 220 -12.58 -15.69 -7.79
C ILE A 220 -12.38 -15.41 -6.30
N MET A 221 -12.06 -16.46 -5.55
CA MET A 221 -11.71 -16.36 -4.12
C MET A 221 -10.22 -16.14 -3.88
N GLU A 222 -9.40 -16.82 -4.68
CA GLU A 222 -7.94 -16.73 -4.58
C GLU A 222 -7.31 -16.78 -5.97
N LEU A 223 -6.22 -16.03 -6.15
CA LEU A 223 -5.33 -16.13 -7.31
C LEU A 223 -3.90 -16.23 -6.79
N THR A 224 -3.19 -17.27 -7.19
CA THR A 224 -1.77 -17.44 -6.89
C THR A 224 -0.98 -17.42 -8.18
N ILE A 225 0.00 -16.52 -8.28
CA ILE A 225 1.01 -16.51 -9.33
C ILE A 225 2.36 -16.69 -8.62
N PRO A 226 2.89 -17.92 -8.55
CA PRO A 226 4.10 -18.20 -7.77
C PRO A 226 5.33 -17.45 -8.28
N GLN A 227 5.36 -17.16 -9.58
CA GLN A 227 6.50 -16.51 -10.21
C GLN A 227 6.07 -15.66 -11.40
N VAL A 228 6.41 -14.37 -11.30
CA VAL A 228 6.46 -13.42 -12.40
C VAL A 228 7.91 -12.99 -12.57
N MET A 229 8.43 -13.20 -13.79
CA MET A 229 9.75 -12.71 -14.19
C MET A 229 9.58 -11.43 -14.99
N VAL A 230 10.41 -10.43 -14.73
CA VAL A 230 10.32 -9.12 -15.37
C VAL A 230 11.69 -8.70 -15.87
N ASN A 231 11.75 -8.27 -17.12
CA ASN A 231 12.90 -7.59 -17.71
C ASN A 231 12.46 -6.21 -18.27
N HIS A 232 13.34 -5.51 -18.98
CA HIS A 232 13.05 -4.20 -19.56
C HIS A 232 11.95 -4.23 -20.63
N TYR A 233 11.72 -5.38 -21.27
CA TYR A 233 10.90 -5.51 -22.49
C TYR A 233 9.56 -6.19 -22.26
N GLU A 234 9.51 -7.16 -21.35
CA GLU A 234 8.38 -8.04 -21.13
C GLU A 234 8.34 -8.55 -19.68
N HIS A 235 7.20 -9.13 -19.33
CA HIS A 235 7.02 -9.93 -18.14
C HIS A 235 6.54 -11.31 -18.55
N ALA A 236 6.88 -12.33 -17.78
CA ALA A 236 6.55 -13.71 -18.04
C ALA A 236 5.94 -14.36 -16.79
N ILE A 237 4.77 -14.97 -16.97
CA ILE A 237 4.09 -15.78 -15.97
C ILE A 237 4.21 -17.24 -16.41
N GLU A 238 4.89 -18.07 -15.59
CA GLU A 238 5.11 -19.50 -15.89
C GLU A 238 4.01 -20.39 -15.35
N ASP A 239 3.45 -20.03 -14.19
CA ASP A 239 2.37 -20.77 -13.56
C ASP A 239 1.44 -19.81 -12.81
N ALA A 240 0.17 -20.18 -12.75
CA ALA A 240 -0.84 -19.47 -12.01
C ALA A 240 -1.99 -20.42 -11.65
N ASN A 241 -2.68 -20.17 -10.55
CA ASN A 241 -3.87 -20.94 -10.20
C ASN A 241 -4.93 -20.06 -9.56
N ILE A 242 -6.18 -20.31 -9.90
CA ILE A 242 -7.36 -19.61 -9.37
C ILE A 242 -8.23 -20.59 -8.59
N CYS A 243 -8.65 -20.17 -7.41
CA CYS A 243 -9.70 -20.82 -6.64
C CYS A 243 -11.01 -20.09 -6.89
N LEU A 244 -12.03 -20.81 -7.34
CA LEU A 244 -13.39 -20.28 -7.52
C LEU A 244 -14.27 -20.61 -6.32
N GLU A 245 -15.17 -19.69 -5.97
CA GLU A 245 -16.19 -19.93 -4.96
C GLU A 245 -17.20 -21.00 -5.41
N PRO A 246 -17.91 -21.65 -4.47
CA PRO A 246 -19.02 -22.53 -4.78
C PRO A 246 -20.11 -21.80 -5.55
N ARG A 247 -20.77 -22.50 -6.49
CA ARG A 247 -21.93 -21.97 -7.18
C ARG A 247 -23.06 -21.71 -6.18
N ALA A 248 -23.53 -20.47 -6.11
CA ALA A 248 -24.75 -20.15 -5.37
C ALA A 248 -25.95 -20.90 -5.99
N MET A 249 -26.71 -21.62 -5.17
CA MET A 249 -27.94 -22.34 -5.57
C MET A 249 -29.08 -21.38 -5.92
#